data_AF-A0A1J4Q3C0-F1
#
_entry.id   AF-A0A1J4Q3C0-F1
#
_cell.length_a   1.000
_cell.length_b   1.000
_cell.length_c   1.000
_cell.angle_alpha   90.00
_cell.angle_beta   90.00
_cell.angle_gamma   90.00
#
_symmetry.space_group_name_H-M   'P 1'
#
loop_
_entity.id
_entity.type
_entity.pdbx_description
1 polymer ?
#
loop_
_entity_poly.entity_id
_entity_poly.type
_entity_poly.pdbx_seq_one_letter_code
_entity_poly.pdbx_strand_id
1 'polypeptide(L)'
;MLNGVDLRARRSLAEQIGEDSWEAQLSIGVAAQPAAAGRCRVRTEPMRLGSTRVARAFAIDQRFGSGAADCLDPVGSLLVALGASVADSVVTELSGAGCGPALLEVTPCAEFAADGTGRLSYEIRLDGEVSAEQARRAVDAARARGTAHHTLEEANDIKAVVQTARDVHLASPPAAPGHADLTAVGRRTARVMWEIGTHVLAEVDGVHAESDQPKQLFGADLAPSAQEYFLAALAAEALGFAAPPAAAPGVPAASVHASGRIDLRGPYSTQDAPVGLRNILVQLLPADPTEAGEAAPDAVRRWFAEGDALRLVRDPHPIEVRLVLDGTPVPVPHPGNDRTTDTKEPHRAP
;
A
#
# COMPACT_ATOMS: atom_id res chain seq x y z
N MET A 1 7.40 -13.06 23.01
CA MET A 1 7.23 -11.81 22.24
C MET A 1 8.62 -11.23 22.05
N LEU A 2 9.00 -10.96 20.80
CA LEU A 2 10.28 -10.34 20.43
C LEU A 2 9.95 -9.21 19.44
N ASN A 3 10.62 -8.07 19.51
CA ASN A 3 10.37 -6.90 18.66
C ASN A 3 8.90 -6.41 18.66
N GLY A 4 8.15 -6.64 19.76
CA GLY A 4 6.71 -6.35 19.81
C GLY A 4 5.82 -7.29 18.97
N VAL A 5 6.37 -8.35 18.39
CA VAL A 5 5.63 -9.33 17.58
C VAL A 5 5.23 -10.55 18.41
N ASP A 6 3.93 -10.88 18.40
CA ASP A 6 3.41 -12.13 18.95
C ASP A 6 3.25 -13.20 17.86
N LEU A 7 4.31 -13.98 17.65
CA LEU A 7 4.32 -15.08 16.68
C LEU A 7 3.35 -16.20 17.02
N ARG A 8 3.00 -16.39 18.31
CA ARG A 8 2.03 -17.43 18.69
C ARG A 8 0.63 -17.00 18.28
N ALA A 9 0.27 -15.75 18.54
CA ALA A 9 -1.01 -15.20 18.12
C ALA A 9 -1.14 -15.20 16.58
N ARG A 10 -0.08 -14.84 15.85
CA ARG A 10 -0.04 -14.91 14.38
C ARG A 10 -0.25 -16.32 13.83
N ARG A 11 0.40 -17.34 14.41
CA ARG A 11 0.17 -18.74 14.03
C ARG A 11 -1.25 -19.19 14.31
N SER A 12 -1.81 -18.81 15.47
CA SER A 12 -3.20 -19.12 15.80
C SER A 12 -4.19 -18.50 14.82
N LEU A 13 -3.95 -17.25 14.37
CA LEU A 13 -4.76 -16.65 13.32
C LEU A 13 -4.62 -17.41 12.00
N ALA A 14 -3.38 -17.76 11.60
CA ALA A 14 -3.12 -18.50 10.36
C ALA A 14 -3.84 -19.85 10.30
N GLU A 15 -3.91 -20.56 11.43
CA GLU A 15 -4.69 -21.79 11.59
C GLU A 15 -6.20 -21.50 11.44
N GLN A 16 -6.73 -20.52 12.18
CA GLN A 16 -8.14 -20.15 12.15
C GLN A 16 -8.63 -19.74 10.75
N ILE A 17 -7.90 -18.86 10.06
CA ILE A 17 -8.27 -18.41 8.71
C ILE A 17 -8.05 -19.50 7.66
N GLY A 18 -7.23 -20.50 7.97
CA GLY A 18 -7.03 -21.67 7.12
C GLY A 18 -8.23 -22.62 7.13
N GLU A 19 -8.94 -22.72 8.27
CA GLU A 19 -10.14 -23.54 8.45
C GLU A 19 -11.40 -22.89 7.84
N ASP A 20 -11.55 -21.57 7.99
CA ASP A 20 -12.68 -20.81 7.43
C ASP A 20 -12.21 -19.62 6.59
N SER A 21 -12.28 -19.79 5.26
CA SER A 21 -11.89 -18.75 4.30
C SER A 21 -12.71 -17.46 4.39
N TRP A 22 -13.91 -17.50 4.97
CA TRP A 22 -14.71 -16.30 5.20
C TRP A 22 -14.09 -15.43 6.29
N GLU A 23 -13.57 -16.05 7.36
CA GLU A 23 -12.89 -15.35 8.45
C GLU A 23 -11.54 -14.75 8.04
N ALA A 24 -11.01 -15.16 6.89
CA ALA A 24 -9.82 -14.56 6.28
C ALA A 24 -10.06 -13.22 5.58
N GLN A 25 -11.31 -12.84 5.31
CA GLN A 25 -11.61 -11.68 4.47
C GLN A 25 -11.54 -10.38 5.27
N LEU A 26 -10.55 -9.54 4.99
CA LEU A 26 -10.43 -8.20 5.54
C LEU A 26 -11.00 -7.19 4.54
N SER A 27 -12.07 -6.48 4.91
CA SER A 27 -12.63 -5.35 4.17
C SER A 27 -12.24 -4.02 4.85
N ILE A 28 -11.80 -3.07 4.03
CA ILE A 28 -11.25 -1.79 4.47
C ILE A 28 -11.90 -0.68 3.66
N GLY A 29 -12.18 0.46 4.29
CA GLY A 29 -12.78 1.61 3.64
C GLY A 29 -12.23 2.92 4.21
N VAL A 30 -12.24 3.96 3.38
CA VAL A 30 -11.93 5.33 3.78
C VAL A 30 -12.85 6.31 3.04
N ALA A 31 -13.06 7.49 3.60
CA ALA A 31 -13.84 8.57 3.01
C ALA A 31 -13.05 9.88 2.98
N ALA A 32 -12.80 10.42 1.80
CA ALA A 32 -12.18 11.72 1.57
C ALA A 32 -13.25 12.81 1.44
N GLN A 33 -13.03 13.94 2.12
CA GLN A 33 -13.87 15.13 2.05
C GLN A 33 -13.01 16.39 1.90
N PRO A 34 -13.47 17.42 1.15
CA PRO A 34 -12.77 18.69 1.06
C PRO A 34 -12.59 19.31 2.45
N ALA A 35 -11.39 19.82 2.74
CA ALA A 35 -11.09 20.48 4.01
C ALA A 35 -10.75 21.96 3.81
N ALA A 36 -9.94 22.25 2.80
CA ALA A 36 -9.59 23.60 2.36
C ALA A 36 -9.31 23.59 0.85
N ALA A 37 -9.05 24.75 0.26
CA ALA A 37 -8.66 24.82 -1.15
C ALA A 37 -7.40 23.95 -1.39
N GLY A 38 -7.51 23.00 -2.34
CA GLY A 38 -6.41 22.08 -2.67
C GLY A 38 -6.16 20.97 -1.65
N ARG A 39 -7.00 20.82 -0.61
CA ARG A 39 -6.81 19.86 0.49
C ARG A 39 -8.07 19.09 0.82
N CYS A 40 -7.89 17.85 1.23
CA CYS A 40 -8.93 17.01 1.82
C CYS A 40 -8.49 16.40 3.14
N ARG A 41 -9.50 15.99 3.91
CA ARG A 41 -9.33 15.10 5.04
C ARG A 41 -9.91 13.76 4.67
N VAL A 42 -9.09 12.72 4.76
CA VAL A 42 -9.51 11.33 4.61
C VAL A 42 -9.77 10.76 5.99
N ARG A 43 -10.92 10.11 6.19
CA ARG A 43 -11.26 9.40 7.42
C ARG A 43 -11.33 7.92 7.18
N THR A 44 -10.76 7.13 8.07
CA THR A 44 -10.89 5.67 8.03
C THR A 44 -12.31 5.26 8.35
N GLU A 45 -12.85 4.29 7.63
CA GLU A 45 -14.10 3.63 7.97
C GLU A 45 -13.83 2.37 8.81
N PRO A 46 -14.80 1.88 9.59
CA PRO A 46 -14.64 0.63 10.32
C PRO A 46 -14.27 -0.53 9.38
N MET A 47 -13.20 -1.25 9.73
CA MET A 47 -12.81 -2.45 9.01
C MET A 47 -13.72 -3.63 9.39
N ARG A 48 -13.72 -4.65 8.54
CA ARG A 48 -14.38 -5.93 8.82
C ARG A 48 -13.41 -7.07 8.54
N LEU A 49 -13.08 -7.85 9.56
CA LEU A 49 -12.33 -9.09 9.45
C LEU A 49 -13.31 -10.25 9.63
N GLY A 50 -13.71 -10.88 8.53
CA GLY A 50 -14.71 -11.93 8.52
C GLY A 50 -16.04 -11.48 9.13
N SER A 51 -16.41 -12.11 10.25
CA SER A 51 -17.60 -11.73 11.04
C SER A 51 -17.35 -10.57 12.01
N THR A 52 -16.09 -10.22 12.28
CA THR A 52 -15.70 -9.20 13.27
C THR A 52 -15.63 -7.80 12.66
N ARG A 53 -16.31 -6.84 13.30
CA ARG A 53 -16.16 -5.41 12.98
C ARG A 53 -15.08 -4.80 13.86
N VAL A 54 -14.17 -4.04 13.24
CA VAL A 54 -13.07 -3.35 13.91
C VAL A 54 -13.29 -1.85 13.78
N ALA A 55 -13.40 -1.16 14.91
CA ALA A 55 -13.51 0.29 14.90
C ALA A 55 -12.18 0.90 14.43
N ARG A 56 -12.28 1.90 13.56
CA ARG A 56 -11.15 2.72 13.09
C ARG A 56 -11.61 4.17 13.10
N ALA A 57 -10.79 5.07 13.61
CA ALA A 57 -11.17 6.46 13.82
C ALA A 57 -10.00 7.43 13.54
N PHE A 58 -9.23 7.16 12.50
CA PHE A 58 -8.11 7.99 12.11
C PHE A 58 -8.52 8.99 11.03
N ALA A 59 -7.81 10.12 11.00
CA ALA A 59 -7.91 11.12 9.96
C ALA A 59 -6.53 11.36 9.35
N ILE A 60 -6.46 11.41 8.02
CA ILE A 60 -5.25 11.68 7.26
C ILE A 60 -5.51 12.95 6.47
N ASP A 61 -4.72 13.99 6.75
CA ASP A 61 -4.76 15.23 5.96
C ASP A 61 -3.93 15.04 4.69
N GLN A 62 -4.55 15.29 3.55
CA GLN A 62 -3.91 15.18 2.24
C GLN A 62 -4.19 16.37 1.36
N ARG A 63 -3.30 16.62 0.41
CA ARG A 63 -3.51 17.56 -0.69
C ARG A 63 -3.82 16.82 -1.98
N PHE A 64 -4.42 17.51 -2.94
CA PHE A 64 -4.88 16.90 -4.20
C PHE A 64 -3.77 16.64 -5.24
N GLY A 65 -2.57 17.22 -5.10
CA GLY A 65 -1.49 17.13 -6.12
C GLY A 65 -0.07 17.14 -5.53
N SER A 66 0.95 17.34 -6.37
CA SER A 66 2.40 17.33 -6.00
C SER A 66 2.95 18.72 -5.58
N GLY A 67 4.10 18.81 -4.88
CA GLY A 67 4.64 20.05 -4.24
C GLY A 67 5.03 19.98 -2.74
N ALA A 68 5.68 21.01 -2.19
CA ALA A 68 6.06 21.07 -0.77
C ALA A 68 4.93 21.68 0.09
N ALA A 69 4.48 20.97 1.13
CA ALA A 69 3.40 21.41 2.02
C ALA A 69 3.50 20.74 3.39
N ASP A 70 2.59 21.11 4.30
CA ASP A 70 2.39 20.61 5.66
C ASP A 70 1.59 19.30 5.75
N CYS A 71 1.22 18.68 4.62
CA CYS A 71 0.46 17.43 4.58
C CYS A 71 0.86 16.53 3.41
N LEU A 72 0.54 15.23 3.51
CA LEU A 72 0.88 14.24 2.49
C LEU A 72 0.16 14.51 1.16
N ASP A 73 0.76 14.08 0.05
CA ASP A 73 0.03 13.86 -1.19
C ASP A 73 -0.29 12.36 -1.39
N PRO A 74 -1.06 12.01 -2.44
CA PRO A 74 -1.39 10.64 -2.72
C PRO A 74 -0.17 9.74 -2.89
N VAL A 75 0.84 10.18 -3.65
CA VAL A 75 2.09 9.40 -3.87
C VAL A 75 2.84 9.19 -2.55
N GLY A 76 2.98 10.22 -1.71
CA GLY A 76 3.59 10.12 -0.40
C GLY A 76 2.87 9.12 0.51
N SER A 77 1.53 9.09 0.44
CA SER A 77 0.73 8.10 1.19
C SER A 77 1.00 6.67 0.70
N LEU A 78 1.16 6.45 -0.60
CA LEU A 78 1.57 5.14 -1.14
C LEU A 78 2.96 4.72 -0.66
N LEU A 79 3.92 5.66 -0.60
CA LEU A 79 5.26 5.39 -0.11
C LEU A 79 5.26 5.04 1.40
N VAL A 80 4.47 5.74 2.22
CA VAL A 80 4.25 5.37 3.64
C VAL A 80 3.69 3.95 3.73
N ALA A 81 2.67 3.62 2.92
CA ALA A 81 2.06 2.30 2.92
C ALA A 81 3.04 1.18 2.54
N LEU A 82 3.85 1.40 1.49
CA LEU A 82 4.86 0.46 1.03
C LEU A 82 5.92 0.22 2.11
N GLY A 83 6.50 1.29 2.66
CA GLY A 83 7.52 1.18 3.70
C GLY A 83 7.00 0.49 4.96
N ALA A 84 5.79 0.84 5.41
CA ALA A 84 5.18 0.23 6.60
C ALA A 84 4.91 -1.27 6.44
N SER A 85 4.34 -1.68 5.30
CA SER A 85 4.07 -3.11 5.05
C SER A 85 5.34 -3.94 4.88
N VAL A 86 6.39 -3.36 4.28
CA VAL A 86 7.71 -4.01 4.17
C VAL A 86 8.34 -4.15 5.55
N ALA A 87 8.34 -3.09 6.37
CA ALA A 87 8.88 -3.12 7.72
C ALA A 87 8.20 -4.17 8.60
N ASP A 88 6.86 -4.26 8.59
CA ASP A 88 6.13 -5.31 9.32
C ASP A 88 6.55 -6.72 8.87
N SER A 89 6.67 -6.95 7.56
CA SER A 89 7.09 -8.25 7.04
C SER A 89 8.51 -8.62 7.47
N VAL A 90 9.44 -7.67 7.40
CA VAL A 90 10.84 -7.84 7.79
C VAL A 90 10.96 -8.13 9.28
N VAL A 91 10.36 -7.29 10.14
CA VAL A 91 10.47 -7.48 11.59
C VAL A 91 9.82 -8.78 12.04
N THR A 92 8.75 -9.21 11.38
CA THR A 92 8.10 -10.50 11.65
C THR A 92 9.03 -11.67 11.37
N GLU A 93 9.69 -11.66 10.22
CA GLU A 93 10.63 -12.72 9.83
C GLU A 93 11.84 -12.76 10.79
N LEU A 94 12.42 -11.60 11.10
CA LEU A 94 13.54 -11.51 12.05
C LEU A 94 13.13 -11.98 13.45
N SER A 95 11.93 -11.63 13.90
CA SER A 95 11.39 -12.10 15.17
C SER A 95 11.25 -13.62 15.19
N GLY A 96 10.80 -14.22 14.07
CA GLY A 96 10.72 -15.67 13.87
C GLY A 96 12.08 -16.35 13.95
N ALA A 97 13.12 -15.69 13.46
CA ALA A 97 14.51 -16.14 13.57
C ALA A 97 15.15 -15.88 14.94
N GLY A 98 14.43 -15.26 15.90
CA GLY A 98 14.96 -14.91 17.21
C GLY A 98 15.91 -13.72 17.20
N CYS A 99 15.87 -12.88 16.15
CA CYS A 99 16.73 -11.72 15.98
C CYS A 99 16.00 -10.41 16.26
N GLY A 100 16.66 -9.50 16.99
CA GLY A 100 16.21 -8.13 17.19
C GLY A 100 17.13 -7.16 16.45
N PRO A 101 16.69 -6.51 15.35
CA PRO A 101 17.49 -5.47 14.72
C PRO A 101 17.62 -4.27 15.67
N ALA A 102 18.80 -3.64 15.69
CA ALA A 102 19.00 -2.37 16.37
C ALA A 102 18.43 -1.20 15.54
N LEU A 103 18.40 -1.37 14.22
CA LEU A 103 17.77 -0.47 13.26
C LEU A 103 17.03 -1.29 12.21
N LEU A 104 15.81 -0.89 11.89
CA LEU A 104 15.12 -1.27 10.67
C LEU A 104 14.56 0.01 10.02
N GLU A 105 15.12 0.36 8.87
CA GLU A 105 14.69 1.49 8.05
C GLU A 105 14.34 0.99 6.64
N VAL A 106 13.22 1.47 6.11
CA VAL A 106 12.78 1.20 4.74
C VAL A 106 12.65 2.54 4.01
N THR A 107 13.35 2.67 2.88
CA THR A 107 13.32 3.88 2.05
C THR A 107 12.65 3.57 0.70
N PRO A 108 11.32 3.61 0.61
CA PRO A 108 10.62 3.45 -0.65
C PRO A 108 10.76 4.70 -1.53
N CYS A 109 10.79 4.47 -2.84
CA CYS A 109 11.03 5.48 -3.86
C CYS A 109 10.09 5.25 -5.06
N ALA A 110 9.51 6.34 -5.55
CA ALA A 110 8.78 6.40 -6.80
C ALA A 110 9.48 7.34 -7.78
N GLU A 111 9.71 6.87 -8.99
CA GLU A 111 10.27 7.65 -10.10
C GLU A 111 9.24 7.72 -11.22
N PHE A 112 9.11 8.89 -11.86
CA PHE A 112 8.12 9.13 -12.91
C PHE A 112 8.80 9.66 -14.17
N ALA A 113 8.40 9.15 -15.33
CA ALA A 113 8.72 9.70 -16.65
C ALA A 113 7.76 10.83 -17.04
N ALA A 114 8.07 11.54 -18.13
CA ALA A 114 7.28 12.68 -18.59
C ALA A 114 5.86 12.31 -19.07
N ASP A 115 5.66 11.05 -19.48
CA ASP A 115 4.34 10.49 -19.80
C ASP A 115 3.57 10.01 -18.55
N GLY A 116 4.22 10.09 -17.38
CA GLY A 116 3.76 9.66 -16.06
C GLY A 116 3.76 8.14 -15.87
N THR A 117 4.53 7.39 -16.67
CA THR A 117 4.92 6.02 -16.34
C THR A 117 5.76 6.05 -15.07
N GLY A 118 5.44 5.18 -14.12
CA GLY A 118 6.11 5.08 -12.83
C GLY A 118 7.10 3.90 -12.76
N ARG A 119 8.05 3.99 -11.83
CA ARG A 119 8.84 2.87 -11.33
C ARG A 119 8.91 2.96 -9.82
N LEU A 120 8.89 1.80 -9.17
CA LEU A 120 9.00 1.69 -7.72
C LEU A 120 10.28 0.96 -7.33
N SER A 121 10.87 1.39 -6.22
CA SER A 121 11.97 0.68 -5.57
C SER A 121 11.91 0.90 -4.06
N TYR A 122 12.59 0.06 -3.30
CA TYR A 122 12.86 0.35 -1.90
C TYR A 122 14.20 -0.21 -1.43
N GLU A 123 14.84 0.52 -0.52
CA GLU A 123 16.02 0.04 0.22
C GLU A 123 15.59 -0.38 1.62
N ILE A 124 16.00 -1.57 2.05
CA ILE A 124 15.90 -2.02 3.45
C ILE A 124 17.29 -1.89 4.06
N ARG A 125 17.38 -1.11 5.13
CA ARG A 125 18.57 -1.00 5.97
C ARG A 125 18.34 -1.67 7.31
N LEU A 126 19.23 -2.58 7.65
CA LEU A 126 19.28 -3.30 8.92
C LEU A 126 20.63 -3.05 9.58
N ASP A 127 20.63 -2.66 10.85
CA ASP A 127 21.84 -2.65 11.68
C ASP A 127 21.60 -3.55 12.91
N GLY A 128 22.64 -4.24 13.40
CA GLY A 128 22.60 -5.05 14.62
C GLY A 128 23.02 -6.51 14.42
N GLU A 129 22.67 -7.39 15.39
CA GLU A 129 23.03 -8.82 15.34
C GLU A 129 22.14 -9.62 14.35
N VAL A 130 22.18 -9.23 13.09
CA VAL A 130 21.46 -9.88 11.98
C VAL A 130 22.47 -10.40 10.97
N SER A 131 22.46 -11.71 10.72
CA SER A 131 23.32 -12.28 9.67
C SER A 131 22.81 -11.93 8.27
N ALA A 132 23.69 -11.93 7.27
CA ALA A 132 23.31 -11.71 5.88
C ALA A 132 22.26 -12.71 5.36
N GLU A 133 22.27 -13.95 5.88
CA GLU A 133 21.26 -14.97 5.54
C GLU A 133 19.89 -14.62 6.12
N GLN A 134 19.82 -14.21 7.38
CA GLN A 134 18.58 -13.75 8.02
C GLN A 134 18.04 -12.49 7.32
N ALA A 135 18.92 -11.54 6.99
CA ALA A 135 18.55 -10.33 6.26
C ALA A 135 17.95 -10.66 4.88
N ARG A 136 18.56 -11.59 4.12
CA ARG A 136 18.00 -12.05 2.83
C ARG A 136 16.63 -12.72 3.00
N ARG A 137 16.47 -13.62 3.98
CA ARG A 137 15.15 -14.22 4.27
C ARG A 137 14.10 -13.18 4.61
N ALA A 138 14.46 -12.12 5.35
CA ALA A 138 13.55 -11.04 5.67
C ALA A 138 13.12 -10.24 4.43
N VAL A 139 14.02 -10.05 3.46
CA VAL A 139 13.67 -9.47 2.16
C VAL A 139 12.73 -10.39 1.37
N ASP A 140 13.01 -11.69 1.32
CA ASP A 140 12.16 -12.66 0.64
C ASP A 140 10.76 -12.72 1.27
N ALA A 141 10.68 -12.66 2.61
CA ALA A 141 9.43 -12.53 3.34
C ALA A 141 8.65 -11.26 2.98
N ALA A 142 9.33 -10.12 2.88
CA ALA A 142 8.70 -8.86 2.49
C ALA A 142 8.17 -8.90 1.05
N ARG A 143 8.90 -9.53 0.13
CA ARG A 143 8.44 -9.75 -1.24
C ARG A 143 7.24 -10.69 -1.29
N ALA A 144 7.29 -11.81 -0.58
CA ALA A 144 6.27 -12.86 -0.68
C ALA A 144 4.99 -12.59 0.13
N ARG A 145 5.06 -11.77 1.18
CA ARG A 145 3.93 -11.54 2.11
C ARG A 145 3.58 -10.07 2.29
N GLY A 146 4.35 -9.16 1.70
CA GLY A 146 4.10 -7.73 1.79
C GLY A 146 2.86 -7.33 1.02
N THR A 147 1.75 -7.10 1.72
CA THR A 147 0.48 -6.70 1.07
C THR A 147 0.63 -5.45 0.19
N ALA A 148 1.39 -4.44 0.64
CA ALA A 148 1.67 -3.25 -0.16
C ALA A 148 2.55 -3.54 -1.38
N HIS A 149 3.56 -4.40 -1.20
CA HIS A 149 4.46 -4.83 -2.26
C HIS A 149 3.67 -5.45 -3.39
N HIS A 150 2.86 -6.46 -3.09
CA HIS A 150 2.02 -7.13 -4.09
C HIS A 150 0.93 -6.23 -4.67
N THR A 151 0.37 -5.30 -3.87
CA THR A 151 -0.62 -4.33 -4.40
C THR A 151 0.01 -3.44 -5.47
N LEU A 152 1.28 -3.07 -5.34
CA LEU A 152 1.96 -2.17 -6.28
C LEU A 152 2.72 -2.92 -7.39
N GLU A 153 3.15 -4.16 -7.13
CA GLU A 153 3.86 -4.95 -8.12
C GLU A 153 2.92 -5.51 -9.19
N GLU A 154 1.72 -5.91 -8.77
CA GLU A 154 0.77 -6.59 -9.62
C GLU A 154 -0.28 -5.63 -10.19
N ALA A 155 -0.83 -6.01 -11.35
CA ALA A 155 -1.91 -5.27 -11.96
C ALA A 155 -3.21 -5.36 -11.13
N ASN A 156 -3.94 -4.24 -11.02
CA ASN A 156 -5.21 -4.19 -10.30
C ASN A 156 -6.33 -3.59 -11.16
N ASP A 157 -7.47 -4.28 -11.17
CA ASP A 157 -8.71 -3.74 -11.72
C ASP A 157 -9.33 -2.75 -10.74
N ILE A 158 -9.32 -1.46 -11.10
CA ILE A 158 -9.92 -0.39 -10.30
C ILE A 158 -11.27 -0.01 -10.91
N LYS A 159 -12.33 -0.15 -10.10
CA LYS A 159 -13.69 0.22 -10.46
C LYS A 159 -14.02 1.57 -9.83
N ALA A 160 -14.72 2.41 -10.58
CA ALA A 160 -15.25 3.66 -10.08
C ALA A 160 -16.77 3.74 -10.28
N VAL A 161 -17.45 4.36 -9.32
CA VAL A 161 -18.89 4.64 -9.41
C VAL A 161 -19.12 6.10 -9.08
N VAL A 162 -19.81 6.82 -9.96
CA VAL A 162 -20.29 8.18 -9.68
C VAL A 162 -21.76 8.10 -9.33
N GLN A 163 -22.10 8.46 -8.09
CA GLN A 163 -23.46 8.43 -7.59
C GLN A 163 -24.20 9.71 -8.00
N THR A 164 -24.84 9.68 -9.18
CA THR A 164 -25.72 10.75 -9.66
C THR A 164 -27.18 10.33 -9.53
N ALA A 165 -28.13 11.07 -10.11
CA ALA A 165 -29.51 10.59 -10.28
C ALA A 165 -29.60 9.21 -10.99
N ARG A 166 -28.58 8.84 -11.78
CA ARG A 166 -28.35 7.49 -12.29
C ARG A 166 -26.88 7.12 -12.10
N ASP A 167 -26.60 6.05 -11.37
CA ASP A 167 -25.23 5.62 -11.12
C ASP A 167 -24.46 5.40 -12.44
N VAL A 168 -23.29 6.01 -12.53
CA VAL A 168 -22.38 5.84 -13.66
C VAL A 168 -21.23 4.94 -13.23
N HIS A 169 -21.13 3.76 -13.83
CA HIS A 169 -20.07 2.79 -13.57
C HIS A 169 -18.96 2.95 -14.58
N LEU A 170 -17.74 3.15 -14.10
CA LEU A 170 -16.53 3.29 -14.89
C LEU A 170 -15.51 2.25 -14.42
N ALA A 171 -14.65 1.80 -15.32
CA ALA A 171 -13.55 0.92 -14.99
C ALA A 171 -12.30 1.38 -15.74
N SER A 172 -11.15 1.25 -15.09
CA SER A 172 -9.85 1.44 -15.72
C SER A 172 -9.10 0.12 -15.65
N PRO A 173 -9.01 -0.64 -16.75
CA PRO A 173 -8.16 -1.82 -16.77
C PRO A 173 -6.68 -1.40 -16.66
N PRO A 174 -5.82 -2.28 -16.14
CA PRO A 174 -4.38 -2.03 -16.10
C PRO A 174 -3.77 -1.90 -17.48
N ALA A 175 -2.77 -1.02 -17.60
CA ALA A 175 -1.93 -0.95 -18.79
C ALA A 175 -1.01 -2.18 -18.87
N ALA A 176 -0.58 -2.53 -20.08
CA ALA A 176 0.43 -3.57 -20.27
C ALA A 176 1.78 -3.14 -19.65
N PRO A 177 2.61 -4.08 -19.16
CA PRO A 177 3.92 -3.74 -18.61
C PRO A 177 4.77 -3.00 -19.64
N GLY A 178 5.27 -1.82 -19.28
CA GLY A 178 6.24 -1.08 -20.08
C GLY A 178 7.63 -1.71 -19.93
N HIS A 179 8.28 -2.05 -21.05
CA HIS A 179 9.67 -2.56 -21.08
C HIS A 179 10.70 -1.49 -21.48
N ALA A 180 10.30 -0.23 -21.57
CA ALA A 180 11.19 0.84 -22.00
C ALA A 180 12.09 1.34 -20.85
N ASP A 181 13.32 1.73 -21.18
CA ASP A 181 14.19 2.44 -20.27
C ASP A 181 13.53 3.76 -19.84
N LEU A 182 13.21 3.84 -18.54
CA LEU A 182 12.54 4.99 -17.95
C LEU A 182 13.57 6.10 -17.71
N THR A 183 13.39 7.24 -18.37
CA THR A 183 14.14 8.47 -18.05
C THR A 183 13.33 9.26 -17.02
N ALA A 184 13.74 9.20 -15.76
CA ALA A 184 13.01 9.83 -14.67
C ALA A 184 13.10 11.36 -14.78
N VAL A 185 11.95 12.02 -14.78
CA VAL A 185 11.83 13.49 -14.69
C VAL A 185 11.38 13.95 -13.30
N GLY A 186 10.83 13.03 -12.50
CA GLY A 186 10.46 13.26 -11.11
C GLY A 186 10.85 12.06 -10.24
N ARG A 187 11.27 12.34 -9.00
CA ARG A 187 11.61 11.33 -7.99
C ARG A 187 11.06 11.74 -6.64
N ARG A 188 10.47 10.79 -5.92
CA ARG A 188 9.89 10.98 -4.59
C ARG A 188 10.31 9.82 -3.69
N THR A 189 10.64 10.12 -2.44
CA THR A 189 11.11 9.15 -1.46
C THR A 189 10.42 9.35 -0.12
N ALA A 190 10.15 8.27 0.59
CA ALA A 190 9.82 8.32 2.02
C ALA A 190 10.94 7.66 2.82
N ARG A 191 11.09 8.08 4.07
CA ARG A 191 11.91 7.38 5.06
C ARG A 191 10.97 6.76 6.09
N VAL A 192 10.97 5.44 6.23
CA VAL A 192 10.11 4.71 7.17
C VAL A 192 10.97 3.97 8.18
N MET A 193 10.81 4.31 9.44
CA MET A 193 11.55 3.79 10.58
C MET A 193 10.64 2.87 11.40
N TRP A 194 11.09 1.64 11.64
CA TRP A 194 10.40 0.74 12.54
C TRP A 194 10.66 1.12 14.01
N GLU A 195 9.60 1.20 14.80
CA GLU A 195 9.68 1.45 16.24
C GLU A 195 9.50 0.15 17.04
N ILE A 196 8.30 -0.45 16.95
CA ILE A 196 7.95 -1.67 17.68
C ILE A 196 6.73 -2.36 17.08
N GLY A 197 6.75 -3.69 17.03
CA GLY A 197 5.64 -4.47 16.49
C GLY A 197 5.35 -4.05 15.04
N THR A 198 4.11 -3.66 14.78
CA THR A 198 3.65 -3.14 13.47
C THR A 198 3.75 -1.62 13.33
N HIS A 199 4.14 -0.91 14.39
CA HIS A 199 4.18 0.55 14.40
C HIS A 199 5.47 1.07 13.75
N VAL A 200 5.29 2.00 12.83
CA VAL A 200 6.38 2.70 12.14
C VAL A 200 6.15 4.21 12.14
N LEU A 201 7.24 4.95 12.14
CA LEU A 201 7.28 6.39 11.88
C LEU A 201 7.73 6.62 10.44
N ALA A 202 7.12 7.57 9.74
CA ALA A 202 7.46 7.89 8.36
C ALA A 202 7.66 9.39 8.16
N GLU A 203 8.56 9.74 7.25
CA GLU A 203 8.77 11.10 6.77
C GLU A 203 8.74 11.12 5.24
N VAL A 204 7.94 12.02 4.66
CA VAL A 204 7.87 12.27 3.22
C VAL A 204 7.95 13.77 2.98
N ASP A 205 9.01 14.24 2.33
CA ASP A 205 9.22 15.67 2.02
C ASP A 205 9.04 16.59 3.25
N GLY A 206 9.51 16.15 4.42
CA GLY A 206 9.38 16.88 5.69
C GLY A 206 8.02 16.75 6.39
N VAL A 207 7.07 15.99 5.83
CA VAL A 207 5.78 15.67 6.47
C VAL A 207 5.92 14.37 7.24
N HIS A 208 5.58 14.40 8.52
CA HIS A 208 5.57 13.20 9.37
C HIS A 208 4.23 12.46 9.28
N ALA A 209 4.32 11.13 9.28
CA ALA A 209 3.19 10.22 9.33
C ALA A 209 3.53 9.01 10.20
N GLU A 210 2.51 8.32 10.67
CA GLU A 210 2.66 7.07 11.42
C GLU A 210 1.79 6.00 10.77
N SER A 211 2.21 4.75 10.85
CA SER A 211 1.39 3.62 10.40
C SER A 211 1.43 2.50 11.42
N ASP A 212 0.27 1.90 11.69
CA ASP A 212 0.10 0.80 12.62
C ASP A 212 -1.11 -0.06 12.22
N GLN A 213 -1.18 -1.28 12.75
CA GLN A 213 -2.27 -2.22 12.50
C GLN A 213 -3.32 -2.17 13.63
N PRO A 214 -4.58 -2.54 13.35
CA PRO A 214 -5.54 -2.78 14.43
C PRO A 214 -5.10 -3.97 15.29
N LYS A 215 -5.65 -4.06 16.51
CA LYS A 215 -5.33 -5.13 17.47
C LYS A 215 -5.61 -6.53 16.92
N GLN A 216 -6.63 -6.67 16.09
CA GLN A 216 -6.98 -7.92 15.40
C GLN A 216 -5.89 -8.38 14.42
N LEU A 217 -5.04 -7.46 13.97
CA LEU A 217 -3.87 -7.70 13.13
C LEU A 217 -2.57 -7.40 13.89
N PHE A 218 -2.61 -7.61 15.21
CA PHE A 218 -1.44 -7.59 16.11
C PHE A 218 -0.76 -6.23 16.29
N GLY A 219 -1.41 -5.14 15.86
CA GLY A 219 -0.95 -3.79 16.18
C GLY A 219 -1.55 -3.23 17.45
N ALA A 220 -1.18 -1.98 17.76
CA ALA A 220 -1.65 -1.28 18.94
C ALA A 220 -2.83 -0.35 18.66
N ASP A 221 -3.26 -0.23 17.39
CA ASP A 221 -4.31 0.67 16.93
C ASP A 221 -3.94 2.14 17.19
N LEU A 222 -2.67 2.50 16.92
CA LEU A 222 -2.13 3.84 17.17
C LEU A 222 -2.24 4.80 15.98
N ALA A 223 -2.28 4.24 14.77
CA ALA A 223 -2.23 4.99 13.52
C ALA A 223 -3.00 4.28 12.40
N PRO A 224 -3.28 4.96 11.26
CA PRO A 224 -3.82 4.30 10.09
C PRO A 224 -2.93 3.14 9.62
N SER A 225 -3.53 2.11 9.03
CA SER A 225 -2.76 1.00 8.47
C SER A 225 -2.20 1.34 7.10
N ALA A 226 -1.21 0.57 6.64
CA ALA A 226 -0.68 0.67 5.29
C ALA A 226 -1.80 0.65 4.22
N GLN A 227 -2.79 -0.25 4.39
CA GLN A 227 -3.91 -0.37 3.46
C GLN A 227 -4.86 0.83 3.50
N GLU A 228 -5.04 1.46 4.66
CA GLU A 228 -5.82 2.70 4.75
C GLU A 228 -5.10 3.85 4.05
N TYR A 229 -3.77 3.94 4.12
CA TYR A 229 -3.00 4.91 3.33
C TYR A 229 -3.11 4.68 1.82
N PHE A 230 -3.15 3.43 1.34
CA PHE A 230 -3.43 3.11 -0.07
C PHE A 230 -4.77 3.67 -0.53
N LEU A 231 -5.83 3.34 0.19
CA LEU A 231 -7.17 3.78 -0.15
C LEU A 231 -7.30 5.30 0.01
N ALA A 232 -6.60 5.89 0.98
CA ALA A 232 -6.57 7.33 1.18
C ALA A 232 -5.95 8.07 -0.01
N ALA A 233 -4.85 7.54 -0.56
CA ALA A 233 -4.22 8.08 -1.76
C ALA A 233 -5.20 8.11 -2.94
N LEU A 234 -5.88 6.99 -3.22
CA LEU A 234 -6.85 6.90 -4.31
C LEU A 234 -8.05 7.83 -4.10
N ALA A 235 -8.59 7.87 -2.89
CA ALA A 235 -9.73 8.72 -2.56
C ALA A 235 -9.39 10.21 -2.67
N ALA A 236 -8.23 10.63 -2.17
CA ALA A 236 -7.75 12.01 -2.22
C ALA A 236 -7.46 12.46 -3.66
N GLU A 237 -6.79 11.63 -4.46
CA GLU A 237 -6.49 11.95 -5.86
C GLU A 237 -7.78 12.07 -6.69
N ALA A 238 -8.69 11.08 -6.61
CA ALA A 238 -9.96 11.13 -7.31
C ALA A 238 -10.80 12.37 -6.92
N LEU A 239 -10.83 12.72 -5.62
CA LEU A 239 -11.49 13.93 -5.15
C LEU A 239 -10.80 15.19 -5.71
N GLY A 240 -9.47 15.19 -5.82
CA GLY A 240 -8.71 16.27 -6.45
C GLY A 240 -9.11 16.55 -7.91
N PHE A 241 -9.29 15.49 -8.70
CA PHE A 241 -9.76 15.60 -10.10
C PHE A 241 -11.19 16.14 -10.21
N ALA A 242 -12.06 15.83 -9.24
CA ALA A 242 -13.39 16.42 -9.13
C ALA A 242 -13.36 17.93 -8.82
N ALA A 243 -12.20 18.47 -8.42
CA ALA A 243 -11.95 19.88 -8.13
C ALA A 243 -13.05 20.53 -7.27
N PRO A 244 -13.42 19.92 -6.12
CA PRO A 244 -14.52 20.41 -5.31
C PRO A 244 -14.18 21.77 -4.70
N PRO A 245 -15.18 22.63 -4.48
CA PRO A 245 -14.99 23.82 -3.66
C PRO A 245 -14.58 23.41 -2.24
N ALA A 246 -13.92 24.33 -1.53
CA ALA A 246 -13.63 24.14 -0.11
C ALA A 246 -14.93 23.93 0.67
N ALA A 247 -14.90 23.06 1.69
CA ALA A 247 -16.08 22.79 2.51
C ALA A 247 -16.54 24.08 3.24
N ALA A 248 -17.84 24.37 3.14
CA ALA A 248 -18.49 25.45 3.87
C ALA A 248 -19.45 24.87 4.92
N PRO A 249 -19.55 25.46 6.13
CA PRO A 249 -20.44 24.97 7.17
C PRO A 249 -21.90 24.88 6.69
N GLY A 250 -22.52 23.72 6.87
CA GLY A 250 -23.94 23.49 6.52
C GLY A 250 -24.21 23.27 5.02
N VAL A 251 -23.19 23.29 4.17
CA VAL A 251 -23.32 23.00 2.73
C VAL A 251 -22.86 21.55 2.48
N PRO A 252 -23.67 20.71 1.82
CA PRO A 252 -23.21 19.39 1.36
C PRO A 252 -21.95 19.52 0.51
N ALA A 253 -20.89 18.80 0.87
CA ALA A 253 -19.67 18.75 0.09
C ALA A 253 -19.61 17.42 -0.67
N ALA A 254 -18.93 17.41 -1.81
CA ALA A 254 -18.61 16.16 -2.49
C ALA A 254 -17.73 15.29 -1.58
N SER A 255 -17.85 13.97 -1.69
CA SER A 255 -16.97 13.02 -1.02
C SER A 255 -16.54 11.90 -1.96
N VAL A 256 -15.41 11.28 -1.63
CA VAL A 256 -14.98 10.06 -2.31
C VAL A 256 -14.79 8.97 -1.28
N HIS A 257 -15.43 7.83 -1.48
CA HIS A 257 -15.23 6.63 -0.66
C HIS A 257 -14.36 5.66 -1.44
N ALA A 258 -13.27 5.18 -0.84
CA ALA A 258 -12.45 4.14 -1.43
C ALA A 258 -12.46 2.91 -0.51
N SER A 259 -12.66 1.74 -1.11
CA SER A 259 -12.67 0.46 -0.38
C SER A 259 -11.90 -0.62 -1.13
N GLY A 260 -11.46 -1.62 -0.39
CA GLY A 260 -10.77 -2.79 -0.92
C GLY A 260 -10.84 -3.97 0.04
N ARG A 261 -10.36 -5.11 -0.42
CA ARG A 261 -10.33 -6.35 0.35
C ARG A 261 -8.97 -7.04 0.30
N ILE A 262 -8.57 -7.67 1.39
CA ILE A 262 -7.42 -8.56 1.47
C ILE A 262 -7.90 -9.93 1.93
N ASP A 263 -7.37 -10.97 1.29
CA ASP A 263 -7.46 -12.32 1.82
C ASP A 263 -6.25 -12.59 2.71
N LEU A 264 -6.45 -12.62 4.02
CA LEU A 264 -5.35 -12.74 4.98
C LEU A 264 -4.57 -14.07 4.88
N ARG A 265 -5.10 -15.06 4.15
CA ARG A 265 -4.38 -16.32 3.92
C ARG A 265 -3.12 -16.11 3.08
N GLY A 266 -3.11 -15.12 2.19
CA GLY A 266 -1.90 -14.77 1.41
C GLY A 266 -0.74 -14.33 2.32
N PRO A 267 -0.88 -13.23 3.09
CA PRO A 267 0.21 -12.73 3.93
C PRO A 267 0.46 -13.54 5.22
N TYR A 268 -0.50 -14.31 5.73
CA TYR A 268 -0.37 -14.99 7.03
C TYR A 268 -0.42 -16.53 7.00
N SER A 269 -0.73 -17.15 5.87
CA SER A 269 -0.82 -18.62 5.75
C SER A 269 0.12 -19.15 4.66
N THR A 270 0.22 -20.48 4.55
CA THR A 270 0.92 -21.16 3.46
C THR A 270 -0.01 -21.52 2.29
N GLN A 271 -1.26 -21.06 2.34
CA GLN A 271 -2.24 -21.31 1.30
C GLN A 271 -1.97 -20.40 0.08
N ASP A 272 -2.27 -20.92 -1.10
CA ASP A 272 -2.20 -20.16 -2.35
C ASP A 272 -3.39 -19.19 -2.43
N ALA A 273 -3.19 -17.97 -1.94
CA ALA A 273 -4.17 -16.90 -1.90
C ALA A 273 -3.53 -15.55 -2.26
N PRO A 274 -4.28 -14.62 -2.88
CA PRO A 274 -3.74 -13.30 -3.23
C PRO A 274 -3.22 -12.54 -2.01
N VAL A 275 -2.03 -11.94 -2.12
CA VAL A 275 -1.40 -11.20 -1.02
C VAL A 275 -1.78 -9.73 -1.02
N GLY A 276 -1.86 -9.11 -2.20
CA GLY A 276 -2.21 -7.69 -2.35
C GLY A 276 -3.68 -7.35 -2.10
N LEU A 277 -3.96 -6.05 -2.01
CA LEU A 277 -5.30 -5.48 -1.94
C LEU A 277 -6.04 -5.71 -3.27
N ARG A 278 -7.27 -6.24 -3.20
CA ARG A 278 -8.13 -6.58 -4.35
C ARG A 278 -9.48 -5.91 -4.26
N ASN A 279 -10.24 -5.99 -5.35
CA ASN A 279 -11.61 -5.49 -5.46
C ASN A 279 -11.70 -4.00 -5.09
N ILE A 280 -10.75 -3.21 -5.59
CA ILE A 280 -10.66 -1.79 -5.27
C ILE A 280 -11.82 -1.05 -5.94
N LEU A 281 -12.61 -0.36 -5.12
CA LEU A 281 -13.76 0.43 -5.55
C LEU A 281 -13.61 1.86 -5.05
N VAL A 282 -13.74 2.82 -5.96
CA VAL A 282 -13.77 4.25 -5.66
C VAL A 282 -15.13 4.84 -6.03
N GLN A 283 -15.84 5.40 -5.05
CA GLN A 283 -17.18 5.96 -5.21
C GLN A 283 -17.12 7.47 -5.04
N LEU A 284 -17.43 8.22 -6.09
CA LEU A 284 -17.58 9.67 -6.04
C LEU A 284 -19.04 10.01 -5.75
N LEU A 285 -19.26 10.75 -4.67
CA LEU A 285 -20.54 11.32 -4.27
C LEU A 285 -20.46 12.84 -4.50
N PRO A 286 -21.07 13.36 -5.57
CA PRO A 286 -21.16 14.81 -5.80
C PRO A 286 -21.94 15.50 -4.68
N ALA A 287 -21.68 16.79 -4.47
CA ALA A 287 -22.44 17.61 -3.51
C ALA A 287 -23.95 17.65 -3.83
N ASP A 288 -24.28 17.72 -5.12
CA ASP A 288 -25.65 17.55 -5.63
C ASP A 288 -25.66 16.49 -6.74
N PRO A 289 -26.18 15.28 -6.47
CA PRO A 289 -26.29 14.20 -7.45
C PRO A 289 -27.18 14.52 -8.66
N THR A 290 -28.08 15.51 -8.55
CA THR A 290 -29.01 15.90 -9.62
C THR A 290 -28.40 16.94 -10.57
N GLU A 291 -27.47 17.76 -10.09
CA GLU A 291 -26.77 18.80 -10.87
C GLU A 291 -25.40 18.35 -11.40
N ALA A 292 -24.85 17.23 -10.90
CA ALA A 292 -23.52 16.76 -11.26
C ALA A 292 -23.30 16.51 -12.76
N GLY A 293 -24.36 16.16 -13.50
CA GLY A 293 -24.34 15.96 -14.95
C GLY A 293 -23.18 15.06 -15.42
N GLU A 294 -22.56 15.41 -16.55
CA GLU A 294 -21.36 14.73 -17.09
C GLU A 294 -20.05 15.20 -16.44
N ALA A 295 -20.05 16.31 -15.69
CA ALA A 295 -18.82 16.89 -15.13
C ALA A 295 -18.15 15.95 -14.11
N ALA A 296 -18.93 15.29 -13.26
CA ALA A 296 -18.39 14.33 -12.28
C ALA A 296 -17.86 13.03 -12.93
N PRO A 297 -18.60 12.38 -13.86
CA PRO A 297 -18.03 11.30 -14.68
C PRO A 297 -16.78 11.70 -15.47
N ASP A 298 -16.74 12.89 -16.07
CA ASP A 298 -15.57 13.39 -16.81
C ASP A 298 -14.36 13.60 -15.90
N ALA A 299 -14.55 14.05 -14.65
CA ALA A 299 -13.49 14.12 -13.66
C ALA A 299 -12.90 12.73 -13.36
N VAL A 300 -13.73 11.71 -13.21
CA VAL A 300 -13.25 10.32 -13.01
C VAL A 300 -12.54 9.78 -14.25
N ARG A 301 -13.02 10.09 -15.47
CA ARG A 301 -12.32 9.72 -16.72
C ARG A 301 -10.95 10.38 -16.82
N ARG A 302 -10.84 11.66 -16.46
CA ARG A 302 -9.54 12.37 -16.38
C ARG A 302 -8.62 11.76 -15.33
N TRP A 303 -9.14 11.45 -14.14
CA TRP A 303 -8.38 10.75 -13.11
C TRP A 303 -7.85 9.40 -13.61
N PHE A 304 -8.66 8.62 -14.31
CA PHE A 304 -8.22 7.37 -14.96
C PHE A 304 -7.12 7.58 -16.00
N ALA A 305 -7.17 8.68 -16.74
CA ALA A 305 -6.16 9.00 -17.74
C ALA A 305 -4.88 9.53 -17.11
N GLU A 306 -4.94 10.35 -16.06
CA GLU A 306 -3.86 11.25 -15.63
C GLU A 306 -3.38 11.04 -14.18
N GLY A 307 -4.08 10.25 -13.34
CA GLY A 307 -3.74 10.07 -11.93
C GLY A 307 -2.44 9.31 -11.71
N ASP A 308 -1.47 9.93 -11.03
CA ASP A 308 -0.16 9.35 -10.75
C ASP A 308 -0.25 8.23 -9.70
N ALA A 309 -0.96 8.49 -8.59
CA ALA A 309 -1.15 7.49 -7.54
C ALA A 309 -2.03 6.34 -8.05
N LEU A 310 -3.06 6.65 -8.83
CA LEU A 310 -3.85 5.64 -9.52
C LEU A 310 -2.98 4.74 -10.40
N ARG A 311 -2.12 5.30 -11.27
CA ARG A 311 -1.24 4.52 -12.15
C ARG A 311 -0.30 3.60 -11.37
N LEU A 312 0.26 4.10 -10.25
CA LEU A 312 1.10 3.27 -9.37
C LEU A 312 0.36 2.07 -8.78
N VAL A 313 -0.94 2.20 -8.50
CA VAL A 313 -1.74 1.09 -7.94
C VAL A 313 -2.36 0.22 -9.03
N ARG A 314 -2.76 0.80 -10.15
CA ARG A 314 -3.47 0.12 -11.23
C ARG A 314 -2.53 -0.75 -12.05
N ASP A 315 -1.44 -0.16 -12.49
CA ASP A 315 -0.55 -0.78 -13.47
C ASP A 315 0.50 -1.65 -12.75
N PRO A 316 1.00 -2.73 -13.37
CA PRO A 316 2.03 -3.58 -12.75
C PRO A 316 3.41 -2.90 -12.82
N HIS A 317 4.15 -2.93 -11.69
CA HIS A 317 5.49 -2.34 -11.58
C HIS A 317 6.49 -3.36 -11.01
N PRO A 318 7.53 -3.80 -11.74
CA PRO A 318 8.59 -4.56 -11.09
C PRO A 318 9.26 -3.68 -10.03
N ILE A 319 9.29 -4.14 -8.77
CA ILE A 319 9.84 -3.35 -7.66
C ILE A 319 11.30 -3.73 -7.42
N GLU A 320 12.20 -2.78 -7.65
CA GLU A 320 13.63 -2.99 -7.35
C GLU A 320 13.86 -2.95 -5.84
N VAL A 321 14.57 -3.95 -5.31
CA VAL A 321 14.84 -4.06 -3.86
C VAL A 321 16.33 -4.07 -3.60
N ARG A 322 16.75 -3.18 -2.70
CA ARG A 322 18.13 -3.10 -2.21
C ARG A 322 18.18 -3.44 -0.73
N LEU A 323 19.25 -4.13 -0.31
CA LEU A 323 19.48 -4.50 1.07
C LEU A 323 20.83 -3.95 1.52
N VAL A 324 20.84 -3.27 2.66
CA VAL A 324 22.04 -2.76 3.33
C VAL A 324 22.07 -3.33 4.75
N LEU A 325 23.17 -3.99 5.11
CA LEU A 325 23.40 -4.58 6.43
C LEU A 325 24.64 -3.94 7.06
N ASP A 326 24.48 -3.30 8.21
CA ASP A 326 25.56 -2.59 8.93
C ASP A 326 26.34 -1.64 8.00
N GLY A 327 25.60 -0.89 7.19
CA GLY A 327 26.15 0.03 6.19
C GLY A 327 26.77 -0.62 4.94
N THR A 328 26.74 -1.95 4.82
CA THR A 328 27.31 -2.69 3.69
C THR A 328 26.20 -3.24 2.78
N PRO A 329 26.23 -2.97 1.46
CA PRO A 329 25.28 -3.56 0.53
C PRO A 329 25.36 -5.09 0.51
N VAL A 330 24.22 -5.76 0.61
CA VAL A 330 24.10 -7.23 0.51
C VAL A 330 23.38 -7.58 -0.78
N PRO A 331 23.93 -8.48 -1.62
CA PRO A 331 23.24 -8.93 -2.82
C PRO A 331 21.89 -9.57 -2.49
N VAL A 332 20.84 -9.12 -3.18
CA VAL A 332 19.50 -9.69 -3.12
C VAL A 332 19.27 -10.44 -4.43
N PRO A 333 18.95 -11.76 -4.41
CA PRO A 333 18.62 -12.50 -5.62
C PRO A 333 17.48 -11.81 -6.38
N HIS A 334 17.62 -11.66 -7.69
CA HIS A 334 16.49 -11.25 -8.53
C HIS A 334 15.57 -12.46 -8.75
N PRO A 335 14.25 -12.32 -8.55
CA PRO A 335 13.31 -13.45 -8.67
C PRO A 335 13.28 -14.11 -10.06
N GLY A 336 13.89 -13.49 -11.08
CA GLY A 336 13.95 -14.02 -12.45
C GLY A 336 15.13 -14.95 -12.80
N ASN A 337 16.17 -15.08 -11.96
CA ASN A 337 17.42 -15.76 -12.36
C ASN A 337 17.62 -17.20 -11.86
N ASP A 338 16.72 -17.75 -11.03
CA ASP A 338 16.89 -19.10 -10.45
C ASP A 338 16.35 -20.25 -11.32
N ARG A 339 15.85 -19.99 -12.54
CA ARG A 339 15.33 -21.04 -13.43
C ARG A 339 16.37 -21.73 -14.32
N THR A 340 17.66 -21.37 -14.25
CA THR A 340 18.67 -21.91 -15.18
C THR A 340 19.99 -22.31 -14.53
N THR A 341 19.96 -23.14 -13.50
CA THR A 341 21.10 -24.04 -13.22
C THR A 341 20.58 -25.37 -12.68
N ASP A 342 19.76 -26.06 -13.48
CA ASP A 342 19.55 -27.49 -13.26
C ASP A 342 20.73 -28.23 -13.91
N THR A 343 21.63 -28.71 -13.04
CA THR A 343 22.81 -29.48 -13.36
C THR A 343 22.43 -30.74 -14.15
N LYS A 344 22.85 -30.82 -15.41
CA LYS A 344 22.92 -32.09 -16.13
C LYS A 344 23.92 -33.01 -15.42
N GLU A 345 23.43 -33.99 -14.67
CA GLU A 345 24.20 -35.17 -14.33
C GLU A 345 24.64 -35.88 -15.62
N PRO A 346 25.92 -36.24 -15.78
CA PRO A 346 26.34 -37.07 -16.89
C PRO A 346 25.94 -38.52 -16.61
N HIS A 347 24.93 -39.01 -17.33
CA HIS A 347 24.65 -40.44 -17.43
C HIS A 347 25.93 -41.19 -17.86
N ARG A 348 26.46 -42.02 -16.95
CA ARG A 348 27.34 -43.13 -17.30
C ARG A 348 26.49 -44.22 -17.95
N ALA A 349 26.78 -44.56 -19.19
CA ALA A 349 26.36 -45.80 -19.81
C ALA A 349 27.44 -46.89 -19.57
N PRO A 350 27.05 -48.17 -19.49
CA PRO A 350 27.93 -49.31 -19.17
C PRO A 350 28.95 -49.65 -20.26
#